data_AF-A0A397S1W5-F1
#
_entry.id   AF-A0A397S1W5-F1
#
_cell.length_a   1.000
_cell.length_b   1.000
_cell.length_c   1.000
_cell.angle_alpha   90.00
_cell.angle_beta   90.00
_cell.angle_gamma   90.00
#
_symmetry.space_group_name_H-M   'P 1'
#
loop_
_entity.id
_entity.type
_entity.pdbx_description
1 polymer ?
#
loop_
_entity_poly.entity_id
_entity_poly.type
_entity_poly.pdbx_seq_one_letter_code
_entity_poly.pdbx_strand_id
1 'polypeptide(L)'
;LTKRQRAKLNENYQQDLLQLPMEPMKKKHMTEEEIALKKSEIARRRKHQSIQRAEQDKMDTINRLLKKQTTKRRTKDQDDTDSVHNDSSNAGLLPLSSFHYVNNAEGATLSIPIGVEIPIQFEKGPKYPPPVPNCAFPGCNVPKKYRSIKTFEYACSMDHLHKLESKG
;
A
#
# COMPACT_ATOMS: atom_id res chain seq x y z
N LEU A 1 12.33 16.34 -37.52
CA LEU A 1 10.85 16.48 -37.63
C LEU A 1 10.31 15.42 -38.59
N THR A 2 9.34 14.61 -38.17
CA THR A 2 8.75 13.58 -39.04
C THR A 2 7.87 14.22 -40.12
N LYS A 3 7.61 13.50 -41.22
CA LYS A 3 6.82 14.01 -42.36
C LYS A 3 5.45 14.55 -41.94
N ARG A 4 4.79 13.91 -40.95
CA ARG A 4 3.53 14.36 -40.34
C ARG A 4 3.67 15.66 -39.55
N GLN A 5 4.76 15.82 -38.81
CA GLN A 5 5.01 17.03 -38.03
C GLN A 5 5.31 18.25 -38.93
N ARG A 6 5.92 18.03 -40.11
CA ARG A 6 6.13 19.11 -41.11
C ARG A 6 4.83 19.57 -41.76
N ALA A 7 3.88 18.66 -42.02
CA ALA A 7 2.59 19.01 -42.62
C ALA A 7 1.74 19.92 -41.72
N LYS A 8 1.80 19.75 -40.39
CA LYS A 8 1.10 20.61 -39.43
C LYS A 8 1.64 22.04 -39.34
N LEU A 9 2.90 22.27 -39.74
CA LEU A 9 3.52 23.60 -39.69
C LEU A 9 3.35 24.39 -41.00
N ASN A 10 2.87 23.74 -42.06
CA ASN A 10 2.66 24.34 -43.38
C ASN A 10 1.16 24.67 -43.60
N GLU A 11 0.56 25.48 -42.72
CA GLU A 11 -0.83 25.94 -42.87
C GLU A 11 -1.01 27.03 -43.94
N ASN A 12 0.07 27.52 -44.57
CA ASN A 12 0.05 28.63 -45.54
C ASN A 12 0.52 28.30 -46.96
N TYR A 13 0.43 27.04 -47.38
CA TYR A 13 0.44 26.74 -48.82
C TYR A 13 -0.97 26.41 -49.24
N GLN A 14 -1.58 27.29 -50.05
CA GLN A 14 -2.67 26.91 -50.92
C GLN A 14 -2.26 25.61 -51.60
N GLN A 15 -2.92 24.51 -51.23
CA GLN A 15 -2.72 23.24 -51.90
C GLN A 15 -3.15 23.45 -53.35
N ASP A 16 -2.19 23.56 -54.26
CA ASP A 16 -2.42 23.12 -55.62
C ASP A 16 -2.71 21.61 -55.52
N LEU A 17 -3.99 21.28 -55.38
CA LEU A 17 -4.50 19.93 -55.16
C LEU A 17 -4.33 19.15 -56.46
N LEU A 18 -3.10 18.70 -56.72
CA LEU A 18 -2.82 17.83 -57.84
C LEU A 18 -3.54 16.50 -57.61
N GLN A 19 -4.60 16.28 -58.37
CA GLN A 19 -5.42 15.08 -58.29
C GLN A 19 -4.55 13.88 -58.68
N LEU A 20 -4.24 13.02 -57.71
CA LEU A 20 -3.48 11.80 -57.95
C LEU A 20 -4.35 10.84 -58.80
N PRO A 21 -3.79 10.20 -59.85
CA PRO A 21 -4.53 9.24 -60.65
C PRO A 21 -5.10 8.12 -59.77
N MET A 22 -6.43 7.97 -59.76
CA MET A 22 -7.15 6.90 -59.05
C MET A 22 -7.18 5.58 -59.82
N GLU A 23 -6.54 5.51 -61.00
CA GLU A 23 -6.48 4.28 -61.77
C GLU A 23 -5.64 3.23 -61.05
N PRO A 24 -6.15 1.98 -60.92
CA PRO A 24 -5.38 0.90 -60.32
C PRO A 24 -4.14 0.64 -61.18
N MET A 25 -2.99 1.15 -60.73
CA MET A 25 -1.72 0.89 -61.40
C MET A 25 -1.51 -0.62 -61.49
N LYS A 26 -1.47 -1.13 -62.73
CA LYS A 26 -1.19 -2.54 -63.03
C LYS A 26 0.09 -2.93 -62.29
N LYS A 27 0.00 -3.92 -61.40
CA LYS A 27 1.15 -4.41 -60.64
C LYS A 27 2.22 -4.82 -61.65
N LYS A 28 3.40 -4.20 -61.55
CA LYS A 28 4.56 -4.58 -62.38
C LYS A 28 4.77 -6.09 -62.24
N HIS A 29 4.80 -6.80 -63.37
CA HIS A 29 5.04 -8.24 -63.42
C HIS A 29 6.53 -8.46 -63.12
N MET A 30 6.87 -8.54 -61.84
CA MET A 30 8.22 -8.86 -61.40
C MET A 30 8.53 -10.31 -61.80
N THR A 31 9.78 -10.60 -62.15
CA THR A 31 10.21 -11.98 -62.42
C THR A 31 10.16 -12.80 -61.13
N GLU A 32 10.00 -14.13 -61.26
CA GLU A 32 9.88 -15.02 -60.09
C GLU A 32 11.11 -14.94 -59.17
N GLU A 33 12.29 -14.70 -59.75
CA GLU A 33 13.56 -14.52 -59.06
C GLU A 33 13.58 -13.23 -58.22
N GLU A 34 13.11 -12.11 -58.77
CA GLU A 34 13.01 -10.84 -58.03
C GLU A 34 12.03 -10.93 -56.86
N ILE A 35 10.94 -11.69 -57.02
CA ILE A 35 9.97 -11.94 -55.95
C ILE A 35 10.61 -12.80 -54.86
N ALA A 36 11.40 -13.81 -55.22
CA ALA A 36 12.12 -14.65 -54.26
C ALA A 36 13.16 -13.84 -53.46
N LEU A 37 13.93 -12.98 -54.14
CA LEU A 37 14.89 -12.07 -53.50
C LEU A 37 14.20 -11.07 -52.56
N LYS A 38 13.09 -10.47 -52.99
CA LYS A 38 12.33 -9.55 -52.15
C LYS A 38 11.73 -10.24 -50.93
N LYS A 39 11.25 -11.48 -51.08
CA LYS A 39 10.73 -12.29 -49.96
C LYS A 39 11.84 -12.63 -48.97
N SER A 40 13.02 -13.02 -49.43
CA SER A 40 14.16 -13.35 -48.57
C SER A 40 14.66 -12.13 -47.80
N GLU A 41 14.72 -10.97 -48.46
CA GLU A 41 15.09 -9.69 -47.83
C GLU A 41 14.07 -9.27 -46.76
N ILE A 42 12.76 -9.34 -47.07
CA ILE A 42 11.70 -9.03 -46.10
C ILE A 42 11.76 -10.01 -44.92
N ALA A 43 12.00 -11.29 -45.15
CA ALA A 43 12.14 -12.28 -44.08
C ALA A 43 13.32 -11.96 -43.16
N ARG A 44 14.47 -11.60 -43.75
CA ARG A 44 15.65 -11.15 -43.00
C ARG A 44 15.35 -9.91 -42.16
N ARG A 45 14.70 -8.91 -42.75
CA ARG A 45 14.31 -7.67 -42.06
C ARG A 45 13.32 -7.93 -40.92
N ARG A 46 12.33 -8.80 -41.13
CA ARG A 46 11.37 -9.20 -40.09
C ARG A 46 12.06 -9.91 -38.93
N LYS A 47 12.98 -10.84 -39.23
CA LYS A 47 13.78 -11.54 -38.21
C LYS A 47 14.60 -10.55 -37.38
N HIS A 48 15.32 -9.63 -38.04
CA HIS A 48 16.09 -8.60 -37.34
C HIS A 48 15.21 -7.70 -36.45
N GLN A 49 14.06 -7.24 -36.95
CA GLN A 49 13.13 -6.44 -36.15
C GLN A 49 12.56 -7.21 -34.95
N SER A 50 12.27 -8.51 -35.11
CA SER A 50 11.80 -9.34 -34.01
C SER A 50 12.85 -9.49 -32.92
N ILE A 51 14.11 -9.70 -33.29
CA ILE A 51 15.23 -9.81 -32.34
C ILE A 51 15.44 -8.47 -31.63
N GLN A 52 15.46 -7.37 -32.37
CA GLN A 52 15.63 -6.03 -31.81
C GLN A 52 14.53 -5.67 -30.81
N ARG A 53 13.26 -6.00 -31.09
CA ARG A 53 12.16 -5.79 -30.13
C ARG A 53 12.33 -6.66 -28.88
N ALA A 54 12.65 -7.94 -29.05
CA ALA A 54 12.86 -8.83 -27.91
C ALA A 54 14.04 -8.39 -27.03
N GLU A 55 15.11 -7.84 -27.61
CA GLU A 55 16.22 -7.24 -26.87
C GLU A 55 15.81 -5.94 -26.16
N GLN A 56 15.08 -5.05 -26.84
CA GLN A 56 14.55 -3.83 -26.24
C GLN A 56 13.61 -4.16 -25.07
N ASP A 57 12.68 -5.10 -25.22
CA ASP A 57 11.77 -5.53 -24.16
C ASP A 57 12.51 -6.10 -22.95
N LYS A 58 13.60 -6.86 -23.18
CA LYS A 58 14.49 -7.34 -22.11
C LYS A 58 15.18 -6.17 -21.41
N MET A 59 15.75 -5.23 -22.17
CA MET A 59 16.43 -4.07 -21.59
C MET A 59 15.47 -3.16 -20.85
N ASP A 60 14.24 -2.97 -21.34
CA ASP A 60 13.20 -2.19 -20.70
C ASP A 60 12.69 -2.88 -19.43
N THR A 61 12.57 -4.21 -19.44
CA THR A 61 12.26 -4.98 -18.24
C THR A 61 13.38 -4.86 -17.20
N ILE A 62 14.64 -5.01 -17.63
CA ILE A 62 15.81 -4.81 -16.77
C ILE A 62 15.82 -3.37 -16.22
N ASN A 63 15.62 -2.36 -17.05
CA ASN A 63 15.57 -0.96 -16.61
C ASN A 63 14.37 -0.70 -15.69
N ARG A 64 13.23 -1.37 -15.89
CA ARG A 64 12.07 -1.27 -14.99
C ARG A 64 12.34 -1.87 -13.62
N LEU A 65 13.17 -2.92 -13.54
CA LEU A 65 13.58 -3.56 -12.29
C LEU A 65 14.74 -2.81 -11.61
N LEU A 66 15.75 -2.37 -12.38
CA LEU A 66 16.93 -1.69 -11.88
C LEU A 66 16.66 -0.21 -11.54
N LYS A 67 15.93 0.51 -12.41
CA LYS A 67 15.53 1.89 -12.13
C LYS A 67 14.19 1.85 -11.43
N LYS A 68 14.20 2.18 -10.12
CA LYS A 68 13.00 2.40 -9.31
C LYS A 68 12.10 3.38 -10.06
N GLN A 69 10.97 2.90 -10.58
CA GLN A 69 9.98 3.74 -11.24
C GLN A 69 9.54 4.78 -10.22
N THR A 70 9.98 6.04 -10.40
CA THR A 70 9.49 7.13 -9.57
C THR A 70 8.01 7.23 -9.87
N THR A 71 7.16 7.08 -8.84
CA THR A 71 5.76 7.44 -9.00
C THR A 71 5.77 8.92 -9.35
N LYS A 72 5.49 9.25 -10.62
CA LYS A 72 5.30 10.63 -11.05
C LYS A 72 4.09 11.15 -10.29
N ARG A 73 4.31 11.67 -9.08
CA ARG A 73 3.39 12.58 -8.43
C ARG A 73 3.15 13.70 -9.45
N ARG A 74 1.88 13.93 -9.77
CA ARG A 74 1.48 15.12 -10.54
C ARG A 74 1.74 16.32 -9.64
N THR A 75 2.98 16.80 -9.62
CA THR A 75 3.34 18.05 -8.96
C THR A 75 3.30 19.13 -10.01
N LYS A 76 2.29 19.99 -9.87
CA LYS A 76 2.28 21.35 -10.41
C LYS A 76 3.45 22.10 -9.75
N ASP A 77 4.27 22.72 -10.59
CA ASP A 77 5.27 23.76 -10.33
C ASP A 77 6.40 23.44 -9.31
N GLN A 78 7.64 23.32 -9.80
CA GLN A 78 8.72 24.32 -9.61
C GLN A 78 10.07 23.83 -10.15
N ASP A 79 10.87 24.82 -10.52
CA ASP A 79 12.08 24.84 -11.35
C ASP A 79 13.29 24.00 -10.91
N ASP A 80 14.09 23.71 -11.95
CA ASP A 80 15.52 23.42 -12.00
C ASP A 80 16.33 23.42 -10.69
N THR A 81 16.90 22.26 -10.34
CA THR A 81 18.33 22.14 -10.03
C THR A 81 18.84 20.75 -10.39
N ASP A 82 19.87 20.74 -11.23
CA ASP A 82 20.67 19.57 -11.60
C ASP A 82 21.59 19.24 -10.41
N SER A 83 21.40 18.10 -9.74
CA SER A 83 22.43 17.54 -8.87
C SER A 83 22.28 16.03 -8.68
N VAL A 84 23.31 15.36 -9.19
CA VAL A 84 23.65 13.96 -9.03
C VAL A 84 23.85 13.63 -7.54
N HIS A 85 23.01 12.75 -6.98
CA HIS A 85 23.40 11.89 -5.87
C HIS A 85 22.78 10.50 -6.05
N ASN A 86 23.63 9.59 -6.48
CA ASN A 86 23.50 8.17 -6.25
C ASN A 86 23.94 7.92 -4.81
N ASP A 87 23.01 7.57 -3.92
CA ASP A 87 23.35 6.83 -2.70
C ASP A 87 22.17 5.96 -2.24
N SER A 88 22.31 4.67 -2.56
CA SER A 88 22.11 3.54 -1.67
C SER A 88 21.54 3.85 -0.28
N SER A 89 20.25 3.54 -0.08
CA SER A 89 19.61 3.10 1.19
C SER A 89 18.15 3.54 1.29
N ASN A 90 17.33 3.25 0.28
CA ASN A 90 15.87 3.29 0.47
C ASN A 90 15.38 1.93 0.99
N ALA A 91 16.00 1.46 2.08
CA ALA A 91 15.22 0.79 3.11
C ALA A 91 14.23 1.86 3.56
N GLY A 92 12.94 1.58 3.41
CA GLY A 92 11.87 2.57 3.59
C GLY A 92 11.94 3.24 4.94
N LEU A 93 12.67 4.36 5.02
CA LEU A 93 12.54 5.37 6.05
C LEU A 93 11.19 6.04 5.82
N LEU A 94 10.15 5.31 6.20
CA LEU A 94 8.90 5.92 6.59
C LEU A 94 9.24 6.95 7.68
N PRO A 95 8.60 8.13 7.67
CA PRO A 95 8.89 9.17 8.65
C PRO A 95 8.84 8.57 10.06
N LEU A 96 9.80 8.97 10.89
CA LEU A 96 10.02 8.50 12.27
C LEU A 96 8.82 8.70 13.21
N SER A 97 7.68 9.18 12.69
CA SER A 97 6.45 9.54 13.38
C SER A 97 5.24 8.69 12.99
N SER A 98 5.39 7.65 12.17
CA SER A 98 4.27 6.78 11.78
C SER A 98 4.27 5.46 12.54
N PHE A 99 3.07 5.03 12.97
CA PHE A 99 2.84 3.65 13.38
C PHE A 99 3.08 2.71 12.18
N HIS A 100 3.65 1.53 12.44
CA HIS A 100 3.89 0.52 11.41
C HIS A 100 3.39 -0.85 11.88
N TYR A 101 2.52 -1.47 11.10
CA TYR A 101 1.96 -2.80 11.40
C TYR A 101 2.33 -3.80 10.31
N VAL A 102 2.79 -4.98 10.71
CA VAL A 102 3.15 -6.09 9.83
C VAL A 102 2.46 -7.35 10.30
N ASN A 103 1.85 -8.11 9.39
CA ASN A 103 1.22 -9.39 9.69
C ASN A 103 1.73 -10.45 8.69
N ASN A 104 2.46 -11.44 9.20
CA ASN A 104 3.08 -12.51 8.43
C ASN A 104 2.64 -13.88 9.00
N ALA A 105 2.99 -14.97 8.34
CA ALA A 105 2.71 -16.33 8.83
C ALA A 105 3.35 -16.63 10.21
N GLU A 106 4.44 -15.95 10.56
CA GLU A 106 5.12 -16.05 11.85
C GLU A 106 4.41 -15.26 12.97
N GLY A 107 3.54 -14.32 12.62
CA GLY A 107 2.78 -13.50 13.57
C GLY A 107 2.60 -12.05 13.15
N ALA A 108 2.07 -11.25 14.07
CA ALA A 108 1.79 -9.83 13.89
C ALA A 108 2.67 -8.95 14.78
N THR A 109 3.22 -7.87 14.23
CA THR A 109 4.09 -6.92 14.94
C THR A 109 3.63 -5.48 14.69
N LEU A 110 3.58 -4.67 15.77
CA LEU A 110 3.25 -3.24 15.74
C LEU A 110 4.45 -2.43 16.25
N SER A 111 5.04 -1.59 15.40
CA SER A 111 6.10 -0.66 15.76
C SER A 111 5.51 0.72 16.06
N ILE A 112 5.82 1.24 17.25
CA ILE A 112 5.35 2.52 17.76
C ILE A 112 6.54 3.50 17.80
N PRO A 113 6.42 4.70 17.21
CA PRO A 113 7.51 5.66 17.21
C PRO A 113 7.71 6.28 18.61
N ILE A 114 8.97 6.57 18.92
CA ILE A 114 9.35 7.21 20.19
C ILE A 114 8.79 8.64 20.24
N GLY A 115 8.12 8.97 21.35
CA GLY A 115 7.52 10.29 21.56
C GLY A 115 6.02 10.38 21.29
N VAL A 116 5.36 9.28 20.88
CA VAL A 116 3.90 9.23 20.81
C VAL A 116 3.33 8.71 22.13
N GLU A 117 2.45 9.50 22.74
CA GLU A 117 1.66 9.04 23.89
C GLU A 117 0.65 8.00 23.41
N ILE A 118 0.83 6.77 23.86
CA ILE A 118 -0.11 5.69 23.58
C ILE A 118 -1.25 5.84 24.59
N PRO A 119 -2.51 6.01 24.16
CA PRO A 119 -3.65 6.17 25.08
C PRO A 119 -4.04 4.87 25.80
N ILE A 120 -3.23 3.81 25.68
CA ILE A 120 -3.49 2.50 26.28
C ILE A 120 -2.78 2.45 27.63
N GLN A 121 -3.55 2.68 28.69
CA GLN A 121 -3.09 2.47 30.05
C GLN A 121 -3.28 0.99 30.39
N PHE A 122 -2.17 0.26 30.52
CA PHE A 122 -2.19 -1.09 31.07
C PHE A 122 -2.35 -1.00 32.58
N GLU A 123 -3.59 -0.80 33.03
CA GLU A 123 -3.90 -0.91 34.44
C GLU A 123 -3.83 -2.37 34.87
N LYS A 124 -3.21 -2.63 36.03
CA LYS A 124 -3.31 -3.96 36.65
C LYS A 124 -4.79 -4.20 36.90
N GLY A 125 -5.34 -5.27 36.32
CA GLY A 125 -6.72 -5.67 36.56
C GLY A 125 -7.03 -5.78 38.06
N PRO A 126 -8.31 -5.79 38.44
CA PRO A 126 -8.70 -5.84 39.85
C PRO A 126 -7.99 -7.02 40.53
N LYS A 127 -7.35 -6.75 41.67
CA LYS A 127 -6.64 -7.77 42.44
C LYS A 127 -7.65 -8.85 42.85
N TYR A 128 -7.43 -10.08 42.39
CA TYR A 128 -8.22 -11.25 42.77
C TYR A 128 -7.52 -12.00 43.91
N PRO A 129 -8.26 -12.50 44.92
CA PRO A 129 -9.71 -12.37 45.13
C PRO A 129 -10.12 -10.97 45.63
N PRO A 130 -11.39 -10.55 45.41
CA PRO A 130 -11.88 -9.27 45.91
C PRO A 130 -11.80 -9.22 47.45
N PRO A 131 -11.57 -8.04 48.06
CA PRO A 131 -11.53 -7.91 49.51
C PRO A 131 -12.86 -8.34 50.13
N VAL A 132 -12.78 -9.14 51.19
CA VAL A 132 -13.97 -9.62 51.90
C VAL A 132 -14.52 -8.47 52.76
N PRO A 133 -15.77 -8.01 52.56
CA PRO A 133 -16.36 -6.94 53.37
C PRO A 133 -16.58 -7.38 54.81
N ASN A 134 -16.63 -6.41 55.72
CA ASN A 134 -16.81 -6.62 57.15
C ASN A 134 -18.29 -6.84 57.52
N CYS A 135 -18.51 -7.30 58.75
CA CYS A 135 -19.83 -7.40 59.35
C CYS A 135 -20.51 -6.02 59.47
N ALA A 136 -21.80 -5.94 59.16
CA ALA A 136 -22.62 -4.74 59.27
C ALA A 136 -23.13 -4.47 60.70
N PHE A 137 -22.92 -5.39 61.64
CA PHE A 137 -23.35 -5.21 63.02
C PHE A 137 -22.54 -4.08 63.69
N PRO A 138 -23.19 -3.12 64.39
CA PRO A 138 -22.50 -1.97 64.96
C PRO A 138 -21.39 -2.41 65.93
N GLY A 139 -20.18 -1.94 65.68
CA GLY A 139 -18.99 -2.26 66.48
C GLY A 139 -18.24 -3.55 66.09
N CYS A 140 -18.64 -4.24 65.02
CA CYS A 140 -17.95 -5.45 64.55
C CYS A 140 -17.10 -5.17 63.30
N ASN A 141 -15.80 -5.49 63.35
CA ASN A 141 -14.87 -5.35 62.21
C ASN A 141 -14.36 -6.69 61.67
N VAL A 142 -15.08 -7.78 61.95
CA VAL A 142 -14.72 -9.13 61.51
C VAL A 142 -15.19 -9.33 60.05
N PRO A 143 -14.39 -9.96 59.18
CA PRO A 143 -14.80 -10.26 57.81
C PRO A 143 -16.07 -11.11 57.78
N LYS A 144 -16.91 -10.89 56.76
CA LYS A 144 -18.17 -11.62 56.62
C LYS A 144 -17.95 -13.12 56.48
N LYS A 145 -18.87 -13.90 57.06
CA LYS A 145 -19.03 -15.35 56.82
C LYS A 145 -20.40 -15.66 56.22
N TYR A 146 -21.41 -14.90 56.61
CA TYR A 146 -22.79 -15.06 56.20
C TYR A 146 -23.33 -13.78 55.55
N ARG A 147 -24.36 -13.92 54.74
CA ARG A 147 -25.16 -12.82 54.19
C ARG A 147 -26.62 -13.11 54.48
N SER A 148 -27.31 -12.16 55.10
CA SER A 148 -28.75 -12.30 55.32
C SER A 148 -29.50 -12.32 53.99
N ILE A 149 -30.51 -13.17 53.89
CA ILE A 149 -31.41 -13.20 52.72
C ILE A 149 -32.48 -12.11 52.85
N LYS A 150 -32.80 -11.68 54.08
CA LYS A 150 -33.86 -10.70 54.37
C LYS A 150 -33.35 -9.27 54.22
N THR A 151 -32.23 -8.93 54.87
CA THR A 151 -31.67 -7.57 54.87
C THR A 151 -30.54 -7.38 53.87
N PHE A 152 -30.05 -8.46 53.24
CA PHE A 152 -28.86 -8.48 52.37
C PHE A 152 -27.56 -8.00 53.01
N GLU A 153 -27.56 -7.77 54.33
CA GLU A 153 -26.41 -7.34 55.11
C GLU A 153 -25.45 -8.50 55.44
N TYR A 154 -24.21 -8.14 55.74
CA TYR A 154 -23.13 -9.08 56.01
C TYR A 154 -22.96 -9.35 57.51
N ALA A 155 -22.80 -10.63 57.88
CA ALA A 155 -22.61 -11.06 59.26
C ALA A 155 -21.36 -11.95 59.42
N CYS A 156 -20.68 -11.83 60.55
CA CYS A 156 -19.52 -12.69 60.88
C CYS A 156 -19.91 -13.98 61.63
N SER A 157 -21.02 -13.98 62.38
CA SER A 157 -21.52 -15.10 63.19
C SER A 157 -23.05 -15.20 63.11
N MET A 158 -23.61 -16.34 63.51
CA MET A 158 -25.06 -16.57 63.53
C MET A 158 -25.79 -15.59 64.46
N ASP A 159 -25.20 -15.22 65.60
CA ASP A 159 -25.81 -14.25 66.53
C ASP A 159 -25.96 -12.87 65.90
N HIS A 160 -24.94 -12.41 65.15
CA HIS A 160 -25.04 -11.14 64.43
C HIS A 160 -26.04 -11.25 63.28
N LEU A 161 -26.10 -12.38 62.58
CA LEU A 161 -27.08 -12.60 61.52
C LEU A 161 -28.52 -12.48 62.05
N HIS A 162 -28.85 -13.18 63.14
CA HIS A 162 -30.18 -13.12 63.74
C HIS A 162 -30.53 -11.72 64.25
N LYS A 163 -29.57 -11.00 64.85
CA LYS A 163 -29.77 -9.62 65.32
C LYS A 163 -29.97 -8.62 64.19
N LEU A 164 -29.39 -8.85 63.02
CA LEU A 164 -29.65 -8.03 61.83
C LEU A 164 -31.02 -8.36 61.24
N GLU A 165 -31.40 -9.64 61.22
CA GLU A 165 -32.71 -10.08 60.72
C GLU A 165 -33.89 -9.74 61.62
N SER A 166 -33.68 -9.55 62.92
CA SER A 166 -34.74 -9.13 63.84
C SER A 166 -35.03 -7.63 63.80
N LYS A 167 -34.19 -6.85 63.10
CA LYS A 167 -34.33 -5.38 62.99
C LYS A 167 -35.13 -4.93 61.77
N GLY A 168 -35.32 -5.81 60.76
CA GLY A 168 -36.10 -5.56 59.55
C GLY A 168 -37.44 -6.26 59.61
#